data_AF-A0A0D0FJ69-F1
#
_entry.id   AF-A0A0D0FJ69-F1
#
_cell.length_a   1.000
_cell.length_b   1.000
_cell.length_c   1.000
_cell.angle_alpha   90.00
_cell.angle_beta   90.00
_cell.angle_gamma   90.00
#
_symmetry.space_group_name_H-M   'P 1'
#
loop_
_entity.id
_entity.type
_entity.pdbx_description
1 polymer ?
#
loop_
_entity_poly.entity_id
_entity_poly.type
_entity_poly.pdbx_seq_one_letter_code
_entity_poly.pdbx_strand_id
1 'polypeptide(L)'
;MNNKLARLICDYQESTRTALVLMQRSGIRMPFSSADWIETEIPVHGELEGGVHYFKHGSGCAVKLPTGEVDFDFGKDGEIGGFDEWRLTRFAKNKLEEYGFETEDLLKKYFTEAVIKGSLIRSEDFLYYVANTPRSLAMDVDSRLPGDNLPCRHLDPILVLHSGYFLAADLMRENYEKLNKKLEKNDYLSDGDKIKFRIYLSSWLGFLRTTCEGLQKLRIRILIQENRPARFRELIPKVDALGQMMKQHSDPLRKFRNDTFHLRNNIEATRNFFAKGEERLQWAEDLHFAIDKLFSEYRILCEVHYLINGRTSEISIRKKRTYRRKISKH
;
A
#
# COMPACT_ATOMS: atom_id res chain seq x y z
N MET A 1 2.27 28.24 19.97
CA MET A 1 2.37 28.91 18.65
C MET A 1 1.41 30.09 18.58
N ASN A 2 1.74 31.17 17.85
CA ASN A 2 0.83 32.30 17.63
C ASN A 2 -0.37 31.87 16.76
N ASN A 3 -1.59 32.35 17.06
CA ASN A 3 -2.82 31.93 16.37
C ASN A 3 -2.85 32.30 14.88
N LYS A 4 -2.25 33.44 14.49
CA LYS A 4 -2.15 33.87 13.08
C LYS A 4 -1.32 32.88 12.27
N LEU A 5 -0.14 32.52 12.80
CA LEU A 5 0.75 31.54 12.19
C LEU A 5 0.11 30.14 12.18
N ALA A 6 -0.57 29.75 13.25
CA ALA A 6 -1.28 28.48 13.33
C ALA A 6 -2.36 28.35 12.25
N ARG A 7 -3.15 29.41 12.03
CA ARG A 7 -4.17 29.46 10.98
C ARG A 7 -3.54 29.35 9.58
N LEU A 8 -2.48 30.10 9.30
CA LEU A 8 -1.77 30.03 8.02
C LEU A 8 -1.21 28.63 7.72
N ILE A 9 -0.57 28.00 8.70
CA ILE A 9 -0.05 26.63 8.57
C ILE A 9 -1.20 25.64 8.29
N CYS A 10 -2.31 25.77 9.01
CA CYS A 10 -3.47 24.89 8.84
C CYS A 10 -4.04 24.98 7.42
N ASP A 11 -4.26 26.20 6.92
CA ASP A 11 -4.80 26.45 5.57
C ASP A 11 -3.83 25.99 4.47
N TYR A 12 -2.52 26.17 4.67
CA TYR A 12 -1.49 25.63 3.77
C TYR A 12 -1.56 24.10 3.72
N GLN A 13 -1.57 23.43 4.87
CA GLN A 13 -1.61 21.97 4.95
C GLN A 13 -2.89 21.40 4.34
N GLU A 14 -4.03 22.09 4.51
CA GLU A 14 -5.30 21.67 3.90
C GLU A 14 -5.32 21.87 2.39
N SER A 15 -4.69 22.93 1.89
CA SER A 15 -4.48 23.13 0.46
C SER A 15 -3.57 22.05 -0.13
N THR A 16 -2.52 21.65 0.58
CA THR A 16 -1.67 20.52 0.19
C THR A 16 -2.47 19.22 0.12
N ARG A 17 -3.32 18.91 1.11
CA ARG A 17 -4.22 17.74 1.05
C ARG A 17 -5.13 17.78 -0.16
N THR A 18 -5.74 18.93 -0.43
CA THR A 18 -6.61 19.13 -1.60
C THR A 18 -5.86 18.87 -2.91
N ALA A 19 -4.63 19.39 -3.03
CA ALA A 19 -3.77 19.14 -4.17
C ALA A 19 -3.48 17.64 -4.36
N LEU A 20 -3.12 16.93 -3.29
CA LEU A 20 -2.86 15.49 -3.34
C LEU A 20 -4.10 14.67 -3.74
N VAL A 21 -5.30 15.03 -3.27
CA VAL A 21 -6.55 14.39 -3.69
C VAL A 21 -6.74 14.52 -5.21
N LEU A 22 -6.55 15.73 -5.76
CA LEU A 22 -6.64 15.95 -7.20
C LEU A 22 -5.57 15.18 -7.98
N MET A 23 -4.33 15.17 -7.48
CA MET A 23 -3.24 14.40 -8.08
C MET A 23 -3.57 12.91 -8.15
N GLN A 24 -4.07 12.33 -7.06
CA GLN A 24 -4.49 10.92 -7.01
C GLN A 24 -5.62 10.60 -7.99
N ARG A 25 -6.67 11.42 -8.01
CA ARG A 25 -7.80 11.25 -8.95
C ARG A 25 -7.36 11.35 -10.41
N SER A 26 -6.36 12.18 -10.66
CA SER A 26 -5.73 12.35 -11.98
C SER A 26 -4.76 11.23 -12.37
N GLY A 27 -4.54 10.24 -11.51
CA GLY A 27 -3.71 9.08 -11.81
C GLY A 27 -2.28 9.15 -11.30
N ILE A 28 -1.91 10.21 -10.58
CA ILE A 28 -0.58 10.33 -9.97
C ILE A 28 -0.58 9.51 -8.68
N ARG A 29 0.36 8.57 -8.56
CA ARG A 29 0.52 7.76 -7.35
C ARG A 29 1.22 8.59 -6.29
N MET A 30 0.71 8.52 -5.06
CA MET A 30 1.40 9.13 -3.93
C MET A 30 2.67 8.34 -3.63
N PRO A 31 3.75 9.03 -3.25
CA PRO A 31 5.02 8.39 -2.98
C PRO A 31 5.07 7.85 -1.54
N PHE A 32 5.86 6.80 -1.32
CA PHE A 32 6.20 6.32 0.03
C PHE A 32 7.33 7.13 0.69
N SER A 33 8.08 7.91 -0.08
CA SER A 33 9.21 8.73 0.38
C SER A 33 9.49 9.86 -0.59
N SER A 34 10.23 10.88 -0.15
CA SER A 34 10.69 11.94 -1.07
C SER A 34 11.58 11.38 -2.20
N ALA A 35 12.36 10.34 -1.92
CA ALA A 35 13.15 9.63 -2.93
C ALA A 35 12.26 8.92 -3.98
N ASP A 36 11.20 8.24 -3.53
CA ASP A 36 10.21 7.62 -4.43
C ASP A 36 9.54 8.68 -5.33
N TRP A 37 9.20 9.85 -4.76
CA TRP A 37 8.67 10.97 -5.54
C TRP A 37 9.61 11.46 -6.63
N ILE A 38 10.88 11.65 -6.29
CA ILE A 38 11.91 12.15 -7.23
C ILE A 38 11.97 11.23 -8.46
N GLU A 39 11.98 9.91 -8.23
CA GLU A 39 12.05 8.87 -9.26
C GLU A 39 10.75 8.65 -10.03
N THR A 40 9.63 9.31 -9.67
CA THR A 40 8.38 9.17 -10.43
C THR A 40 8.50 9.72 -11.84
N GLU A 41 8.16 8.89 -12.83
CA GLU A 41 8.13 9.24 -14.25
C GLU A 41 6.82 9.95 -14.66
N ILE A 42 6.41 10.98 -13.92
CA ILE A 42 5.32 11.87 -14.35
C ILE A 42 5.89 13.09 -15.10
N PRO A 43 5.16 13.68 -16.06
CA PRO A 43 5.58 14.92 -16.70
C PRO A 43 5.87 16.02 -15.67
N VAL A 44 6.89 16.83 -15.92
CA VAL A 44 7.27 17.97 -15.07
C VAL A 44 6.14 18.98 -14.96
N HIS A 45 5.38 19.19 -16.05
CA HIS A 45 4.15 19.97 -16.06
C HIS A 45 3.00 19.11 -16.56
N GLY A 46 1.80 19.33 -16.04
CA GLY A 46 0.61 18.69 -16.56
C GLY A 46 -0.67 19.27 -15.98
N GLU A 47 -1.77 18.64 -16.36
CA GLU A 47 -3.12 19.03 -15.97
C GLU A 47 -3.76 17.91 -15.15
N LEU A 48 -4.37 18.29 -14.03
CA LEU A 48 -5.14 17.45 -13.13
C LEU A 48 -6.64 17.60 -13.45
N GLU A 49 -7.47 16.78 -12.81
CA GLU A 49 -8.92 16.88 -12.84
C GLU A 49 -9.39 18.34 -12.66
N GLY A 50 -10.32 18.78 -13.52
CA GLY A 50 -10.88 20.13 -13.48
C GLY A 50 -9.99 21.23 -14.08
N GLY A 51 -8.96 20.89 -14.86
CA GLY A 51 -8.10 21.89 -15.50
C GLY A 51 -7.01 22.45 -14.59
N VAL A 52 -6.79 21.85 -13.42
CA VAL A 52 -5.84 22.33 -12.42
C VAL A 52 -4.43 21.97 -12.86
N HIS A 53 -3.56 22.98 -13.00
CA HIS A 53 -2.20 22.75 -13.47
C HIS A 53 -1.26 22.40 -12.32
N TYR A 54 -0.32 21.49 -12.58
CA TYR A 54 0.75 21.14 -11.64
C TYR A 54 2.14 21.33 -12.25
N PHE A 55 3.12 21.50 -11.38
CA PHE A 55 4.54 21.53 -11.69
C PHE A 55 5.32 20.68 -10.68
N LYS A 56 5.91 19.57 -11.12
CA LYS A 56 6.82 18.75 -10.31
C LYS A 56 8.19 19.39 -10.25
N HIS A 57 8.77 19.48 -9.06
CA HIS A 57 10.14 19.95 -8.83
C HIS A 57 10.77 19.10 -7.73
N GLY A 58 12.09 18.89 -7.73
CA GLY A 58 12.83 18.23 -6.64
C GLY A 58 12.04 17.12 -5.92
N SER A 59 11.89 17.28 -4.61
CA SER A 59 11.10 16.43 -3.70
C SER A 59 9.62 16.83 -3.58
N GLY A 60 9.09 17.68 -4.46
CA GLY A 60 7.78 18.31 -4.29
C GLY A 60 6.99 18.60 -5.55
N CYS A 61 5.91 19.35 -5.36
CA CYS A 61 5.02 19.79 -6.43
C CYS A 61 4.35 21.12 -6.07
N ALA A 62 4.20 21.98 -7.09
CA ALA A 62 3.34 23.14 -7.04
C ALA A 62 2.04 22.86 -7.80
N VAL A 63 0.89 23.18 -7.20
CA VAL A 63 -0.44 22.95 -7.78
C VAL A 63 -1.25 24.24 -7.73
N LYS A 64 -1.81 24.65 -8.88
CA LYS A 64 -2.60 25.88 -9.04
C LYS A 64 -4.08 25.61 -8.77
N LEU A 65 -4.45 25.50 -7.50
CA LEU A 65 -5.84 25.30 -7.10
C LEU A 65 -6.69 26.55 -7.41
N PRO A 66 -8.02 26.41 -7.52
CA PRO A 66 -8.92 27.56 -7.67
C PRO A 66 -8.80 28.58 -6.52
N THR A 67 -8.38 28.12 -5.33
CA THR A 67 -8.19 28.95 -4.13
C THR A 67 -6.83 29.64 -4.06
N GLY A 68 -5.87 29.24 -4.89
CA GLY A 68 -4.49 29.70 -4.85
C GLY A 68 -3.49 28.61 -5.21
N GLU A 69 -2.23 29.00 -5.44
CA GLU A 69 -1.15 28.04 -5.65
C GLU A 69 -0.63 27.53 -4.31
N VAL A 70 -0.40 26.22 -4.21
CA VAL A 70 0.31 25.59 -3.09
C VAL A 70 1.56 24.91 -3.63
N ASP A 71 2.72 25.23 -3.05
CA ASP A 71 4.02 24.59 -3.32
C ASP A 71 4.45 23.84 -2.08
N PHE A 72 4.65 22.53 -2.22
CA PHE A 72 4.99 21.65 -1.10
C PHE A 72 6.06 20.65 -1.51
N ASP A 73 6.83 20.19 -0.52
CA ASP A 73 7.72 19.04 -0.66
C ASP A 73 7.19 17.87 0.16
N PHE A 74 7.44 16.66 -0.33
CA PHE A 74 7.32 15.45 0.46
C PHE A 74 8.50 15.35 1.42
N GLY A 75 8.22 15.02 2.67
CA GLY A 75 9.22 14.68 3.67
C GLY A 75 9.93 13.36 3.35
N LYS A 76 10.97 13.04 4.12
CA LYS A 76 11.80 11.84 3.95
C LYS A 76 10.97 10.56 3.78
N ASP A 77 9.92 10.40 4.57
CA ASP A 77 9.04 9.22 4.59
C ASP A 77 7.69 9.51 3.91
N GLY A 78 7.65 10.53 3.03
CA GLY A 78 6.47 10.90 2.26
C GLY A 78 5.50 11.79 3.02
N GLU A 79 5.96 12.50 4.06
CA GLU A 79 5.11 13.37 4.85
C GLU A 79 4.69 14.62 4.07
N ILE A 80 3.47 15.11 4.31
CA ILE A 80 2.89 16.21 3.52
C ILE A 80 2.67 17.49 4.33
N GLY A 81 2.89 17.41 5.65
CA GLY A 81 2.66 18.51 6.57
C GLY A 81 3.85 19.44 6.73
N GLY A 82 4.96 19.18 6.02
CA GLY A 82 6.20 19.94 6.10
C GLY A 82 6.12 21.26 5.34
N PHE A 83 6.74 22.30 5.89
CA PHE A 83 6.82 23.62 5.28
C PHE A 83 8.09 24.35 5.73
N ASP A 84 8.38 25.47 5.09
CA ASP A 84 9.35 26.45 5.55
C ASP A 84 8.72 27.85 5.48
N GLU A 85 9.45 28.85 5.98
CA GLU A 85 8.98 30.24 5.96
C GLU A 85 8.66 30.73 4.55
N TRP A 86 9.52 30.40 3.58
CA TRP A 86 9.34 30.83 2.19
C TRP A 86 8.06 30.26 1.56
N ARG A 87 7.74 29.00 1.81
CA ARG A 87 6.50 28.37 1.33
C ARG A 87 5.26 28.99 1.94
N LEU A 88 5.27 29.29 3.24
CA LEU A 88 4.16 29.97 3.90
C LEU A 88 3.97 31.40 3.37
N THR A 89 5.06 32.14 3.16
CA THR A 89 5.06 33.47 2.56
C THR A 89 4.51 33.42 1.13
N ARG A 90 4.98 32.48 0.30
CA ARG A 90 4.49 32.29 -1.08
C ARG A 90 3.03 31.83 -1.13
N PHE A 91 2.58 30.99 -0.20
CA PHE A 91 1.19 30.54 -0.12
C PHE A 91 0.26 31.70 0.27
N ALA A 92 0.63 32.50 1.28
CA ALA A 92 -0.13 33.67 1.68
C ALA A 92 -0.18 34.72 0.56
N LYS A 93 0.97 35.04 -0.06
CA LYS A 93 1.11 36.01 -1.15
C LYS A 93 0.33 37.30 -0.86
N ASN A 94 -0.66 37.64 -1.68
CA ASN A 94 -1.48 38.85 -1.55
C ASN A 94 -2.53 38.75 -0.43
N LYS A 95 -2.67 37.60 0.23
CA LYS A 95 -3.60 37.35 1.34
C LYS A 95 -2.94 37.46 2.72
N LEU A 96 -1.71 37.96 2.78
CA LEU A 96 -0.93 38.07 4.02
C LEU A 96 -1.70 38.83 5.13
N GLU A 97 -2.38 39.91 4.76
CA GLU A 97 -3.24 40.70 5.64
C GLU A 97 -4.47 39.93 6.15
N GLU A 98 -5.04 39.01 5.36
CA GLU A 98 -6.18 38.16 5.76
C GLU A 98 -5.81 37.18 6.90
N TYR A 99 -4.52 36.85 6.99
CA TYR A 99 -3.94 36.09 8.10
C TYR A 99 -3.49 36.99 9.26
N GLY A 100 -3.59 38.31 9.13
CA GLY A 100 -3.22 39.29 10.13
C GLY A 100 -1.73 39.63 10.17
N PHE A 101 -1.02 39.41 9.06
CA PHE A 101 0.38 39.81 8.91
C PHE A 101 0.47 41.04 7.99
N GLU A 102 1.01 42.14 8.51
CA GLU A 102 1.19 43.39 7.74
C GLU A 102 2.36 43.28 6.74
N THR A 103 3.38 42.50 7.09
CA THR A 103 4.59 42.33 6.29
C THR A 103 5.11 40.90 6.37
N GLU A 104 5.87 40.49 5.36
CA GLU A 104 6.56 39.19 5.34
C GLU A 104 7.56 39.07 6.51
N ASP A 105 8.20 40.19 6.89
CA ASP A 105 9.09 40.25 8.05
C ASP A 105 8.36 39.88 9.36
N LEU A 106 7.11 40.30 9.50
CA LEU A 106 6.32 39.95 10.67
C LEU A 106 6.01 38.45 10.70
N LEU A 107 5.66 37.85 9.55
CA LEU A 107 5.49 36.41 9.42
C LEU A 107 6.77 35.66 9.80
N LYS A 108 7.91 36.06 9.23
CA LYS A 108 9.23 35.49 9.51
C LYS A 108 9.62 35.59 10.98
N LYS A 109 9.30 36.71 11.63
CA LYS A 109 9.49 36.88 13.08
C LYS A 109 8.67 35.85 13.86
N TYR A 110 7.37 35.72 13.59
CA TYR A 110 6.51 34.75 14.28
C TYR A 110 6.94 33.30 14.01
N PHE A 111 7.37 33.00 12.79
CA PHE A 111 7.93 31.69 12.43
C PHE A 111 9.18 31.37 13.27
N THR A 112 10.14 32.30 13.31
CA THR A 112 11.38 32.15 14.07
C THR A 112 11.11 31.99 15.57
N GLU A 113 10.19 32.78 16.12
CA GLU A 113 9.76 32.62 17.51
C GLU A 113 9.15 31.24 17.78
N ALA A 114 8.36 30.70 16.85
CA ALA A 114 7.75 29.38 17.00
C ALA A 114 8.79 28.26 16.96
N VAL A 115 9.85 28.40 16.15
CA VAL A 115 11.01 27.49 16.15
C VAL A 115 11.77 27.58 17.47
N ILE A 116 12.11 28.78 17.95
CA ILE A 116 12.83 28.99 19.22
C ILE A 116 12.04 28.42 20.41
N LYS A 117 10.72 28.59 20.42
CA LYS A 117 9.82 28.06 21.46
C LYS A 117 9.57 26.55 21.33
N GLY A 118 10.15 25.88 20.33
CA GLY A 118 9.95 24.45 20.07
C GLY A 118 8.52 24.08 19.64
N SER A 119 7.70 25.06 19.22
CA SER A 119 6.39 24.79 18.64
C SER A 119 6.50 24.27 17.20
N LEU A 120 7.60 24.61 16.51
CA LEU A 120 7.97 24.07 15.21
C LEU A 120 9.32 23.35 15.33
N ILE A 121 9.40 22.13 14.79
CA ILE A 121 10.60 21.29 14.84
C ILE A 121 11.09 21.08 13.41
N ARG A 122 12.38 21.34 13.19
CA ARG A 122 13.05 21.09 11.91
C ARG A 122 13.39 19.61 11.76
N SER A 123 13.15 19.07 10.58
CA SER A 123 13.49 17.71 10.18
C SER A 123 14.78 17.68 9.33
N GLU A 124 15.30 16.48 9.06
CA GLU A 124 16.52 16.28 8.25
C GLU A 124 16.37 16.76 6.80
N ASP A 125 15.15 16.75 6.28
CA ASP A 125 14.75 17.26 4.96
C ASP A 125 14.64 18.80 4.90
N PHE A 126 15.08 19.48 5.95
CA PHE A 126 15.03 20.94 6.14
C PHE A 126 13.61 21.53 6.23
N LEU A 127 12.56 20.71 6.23
CA LEU A 127 11.19 21.14 6.48
C LEU A 127 10.94 21.27 7.98
N TYR A 128 9.98 22.11 8.32
CA TYR A 128 9.47 22.29 9.68
C TYR A 128 8.09 21.65 9.82
N TYR A 129 7.87 21.08 11.00
CA TYR A 129 6.62 20.43 11.37
C TYR A 129 6.12 20.99 12.70
N VAL A 130 4.80 21.00 12.89
CA VAL A 130 4.21 21.34 14.19
C VAL A 130 4.59 20.28 15.22
N ALA A 131 5.16 20.71 16.34
CA ALA A 131 5.60 19.82 17.40
C ALA A 131 4.43 18.99 17.97
N ASN A 132 4.73 17.78 18.42
CA ASN A 132 3.77 16.86 19.08
C ASN A 132 2.52 16.55 18.25
N THR A 133 2.57 16.73 16.93
CA THR A 133 1.48 16.39 16.01
C THR A 133 1.90 15.20 15.16
N PRO A 134 1.06 14.16 15.00
CA PRO A 134 1.34 13.06 14.08
C PRO A 134 1.55 13.60 12.65
N ARG A 135 2.59 13.11 11.98
CA ARG A 135 2.84 13.49 10.58
C ARG A 135 1.86 12.76 9.67
N SER A 136 1.16 13.50 8.82
CA SER A 136 0.34 12.91 7.76
C SER A 136 1.23 12.46 6.60
N LEU A 137 1.02 11.24 6.11
CA LEU A 137 1.72 10.70 4.94
C LEU A 137 0.90 10.90 3.67
N ALA A 138 1.58 11.04 2.54
CA ALA A 138 0.94 11.18 1.23
C ALA A 138 0.07 9.98 0.89
N MET A 139 0.54 8.78 1.23
CA MET A 139 -0.18 7.51 1.02
C MET A 139 -1.51 7.47 1.78
N ASP A 140 -1.59 8.09 2.95
CA ASP A 140 -2.77 8.06 3.81
C ASP A 140 -3.85 9.07 3.40
N VAL A 141 -3.57 9.93 2.41
CA VAL A 141 -4.56 10.91 1.93
C VAL A 141 -5.70 10.18 1.23
N ASP A 142 -6.88 10.27 1.83
CA ASP A 142 -8.11 9.69 1.29
C ASP A 142 -8.63 10.53 0.12
N SER A 143 -8.46 10.01 -1.10
CA SER A 143 -8.94 10.64 -2.33
C SER A 143 -10.32 10.13 -2.78
N ARG A 144 -10.95 9.23 -2.01
CA ARG A 144 -12.20 8.57 -2.37
C ARG A 144 -13.36 9.56 -2.45
N LEU A 145 -14.38 9.19 -3.22
CA LEU A 145 -15.65 9.94 -3.27
C LEU A 145 -16.51 9.55 -2.06
N PRO A 146 -17.38 10.46 -1.57
CA PRO A 146 -18.35 10.12 -0.53
C PRO A 146 -19.17 8.88 -0.91
N GLY A 147 -19.24 7.91 0.00
CA GLY A 147 -19.94 6.64 -0.22
C GLY A 147 -19.09 5.51 -0.80
N ASP A 148 -17.85 5.76 -1.23
CA ASP A 148 -16.91 4.69 -1.61
C ASP A 148 -16.35 3.98 -0.37
N ASN A 149 -16.86 2.78 -0.11
CA ASN A 149 -16.49 1.95 1.02
C ASN A 149 -15.33 0.98 0.75
N LEU A 150 -14.75 0.96 -0.46
CA LEU A 150 -13.55 0.16 -0.73
C LEU A 150 -12.32 0.91 -0.19
N PRO A 151 -11.47 0.30 0.66
CA PRO A 151 -10.26 0.96 1.15
C PRO A 151 -9.30 1.36 0.02
N CYS A 152 -8.38 2.30 0.30
CA CYS A 152 -7.21 2.54 -0.55
C CYS A 152 -6.45 1.23 -0.77
N ARG A 153 -5.95 0.99 -1.99
CA ARG A 153 -5.34 -0.28 -2.41
C ARG A 153 -4.27 -0.81 -1.45
N HIS A 154 -3.43 0.08 -0.95
CA HIS A 154 -2.33 -0.27 -0.04
C HIS A 154 -2.80 -0.48 1.41
N LEU A 155 -4.00 -0.01 1.77
CA LEU A 155 -4.65 -0.22 3.06
C LEU A 155 -5.71 -1.32 3.02
N ASP A 156 -6.05 -1.87 1.85
CA ASP A 156 -7.04 -2.94 1.76
C ASP A 156 -6.47 -4.22 2.39
N PRO A 157 -6.99 -4.67 3.54
CA PRO A 157 -6.44 -5.80 4.26
C PRO A 157 -6.45 -7.11 3.45
N ILE A 158 -7.38 -7.27 2.49
CA ILE A 158 -7.41 -8.45 1.62
C ILE A 158 -6.24 -8.38 0.61
N LEU A 159 -5.97 -7.21 0.05
CA LEU A 159 -4.84 -7.03 -0.88
C LEU A 159 -3.49 -7.08 -0.15
N VAL A 160 -3.41 -6.56 1.07
CA VAL A 160 -2.22 -6.68 1.92
C VAL A 160 -1.95 -8.14 2.28
N LEU A 161 -2.98 -8.91 2.62
CA LEU A 161 -2.84 -10.35 2.87
C LEU A 161 -2.35 -11.09 1.61
N HIS A 162 -2.90 -10.73 0.45
CA HIS A 162 -2.47 -11.28 -0.83
C HIS A 162 -0.98 -10.99 -1.12
N SER A 163 -0.57 -9.72 -1.09
CA SER A 163 0.80 -9.34 -1.46
C SER A 163 1.83 -9.70 -0.39
N GLY A 164 1.46 -9.63 0.88
CA GLY A 164 2.38 -9.86 2.00
C GLY A 164 2.61 -11.32 2.36
N TYR A 165 1.64 -12.20 2.07
CA TYR A 165 1.71 -13.61 2.51
C TYR A 165 1.40 -14.59 1.39
N PHE A 166 0.31 -14.39 0.64
CA PHE A 166 -0.09 -15.39 -0.36
C PHE A 166 0.89 -15.46 -1.54
N LEU A 167 1.35 -14.32 -2.06
CA LEU A 167 2.36 -14.33 -3.14
C LEU A 167 3.68 -14.97 -2.70
N ALA A 168 4.04 -14.88 -1.43
CA ALA A 168 5.19 -15.62 -0.90
C ALA A 168 4.91 -17.13 -0.87
N ALA A 169 3.71 -17.56 -0.46
CA ALA A 169 3.29 -18.95 -0.55
C ALA A 169 3.37 -19.46 -2.00
N ASP A 170 2.85 -18.69 -2.95
CA ASP A 170 2.80 -19.06 -4.36
C ASP A 170 4.19 -19.20 -4.98
N LEU A 171 5.09 -18.23 -4.71
CA LEU A 171 6.49 -18.31 -5.13
C LEU A 171 7.19 -19.55 -4.56
N MET A 172 6.96 -19.88 -3.30
CA MET A 172 7.56 -21.08 -2.69
C MET A 172 7.00 -22.35 -3.32
N ARG A 173 5.70 -22.41 -3.59
CA ARG A 173 5.02 -23.53 -4.25
C ARG A 173 5.56 -23.77 -5.65
N GLU A 174 5.66 -22.72 -6.48
CA GLU A 174 6.21 -22.83 -7.84
C GLU A 174 7.63 -23.40 -7.86
N ASN A 175 8.48 -22.99 -6.92
CA ASN A 175 9.85 -23.49 -6.84
C ASN A 175 9.91 -24.92 -6.32
N TYR A 176 9.04 -25.28 -5.38
CA TYR A 176 8.84 -26.66 -4.95
C TYR A 176 8.39 -27.55 -6.12
N GLU A 177 7.35 -27.15 -6.87
CA GLU A 177 6.83 -27.90 -8.01
C GLU A 177 7.89 -28.12 -9.10
N LYS A 178 8.71 -27.10 -9.39
CA LYS A 178 9.82 -27.22 -10.35
C LYS A 178 10.81 -28.31 -9.94
N LEU A 179 11.14 -28.39 -8.66
CA LEU A 179 12.03 -29.44 -8.15
C LEU A 179 11.32 -30.80 -8.06
N ASN A 180 10.02 -30.83 -7.75
CA ASN A 180 9.24 -32.06 -7.76
C ASN A 180 9.16 -32.69 -9.15
N LYS A 181 8.87 -31.88 -10.18
CA LYS A 181 8.91 -32.32 -11.60
C LYS A 181 10.29 -32.82 -12.02
N LYS A 182 11.36 -32.19 -11.51
CA LYS A 182 12.73 -32.65 -11.76
C LYS A 182 13.01 -34.01 -11.12
N LEU A 183 12.54 -34.22 -9.88
CA LEU A 183 12.63 -35.49 -9.18
C LEU A 183 11.86 -36.59 -9.92
N GLU A 184 10.60 -36.32 -10.29
CA GLU A 184 9.76 -37.26 -11.05
C GLU A 184 10.39 -37.66 -12.40
N LYS A 185 11.03 -36.70 -13.08
CA LYS A 185 11.67 -36.96 -14.38
C LYS A 185 12.97 -37.76 -14.28
N ASN A 186 13.80 -37.47 -13.28
CA ASN A 186 15.16 -37.99 -13.21
C ASN A 186 15.35 -39.08 -12.15
N ASP A 187 14.33 -39.36 -11.35
CA ASP A 187 14.35 -40.22 -10.16
C ASP A 187 15.42 -39.82 -9.12
N TYR A 188 15.93 -38.59 -9.21
CA TYR A 188 17.00 -38.07 -8.37
C TYR A 188 17.01 -36.53 -8.31
N LEU A 189 17.43 -36.02 -7.14
CA LEU A 189 17.80 -34.62 -6.92
C LEU A 189 19.21 -34.53 -6.35
N SER A 190 19.97 -33.51 -6.76
CA SER A 190 21.25 -33.19 -6.12
C SER A 190 21.06 -32.87 -4.63
N ASP A 191 22.09 -33.00 -3.81
CA ASP A 191 21.95 -32.73 -2.37
C ASP A 191 21.57 -31.27 -2.08
N GLY A 192 22.09 -30.33 -2.87
CA GLY A 192 21.67 -28.93 -2.82
C GLY A 192 20.18 -28.77 -3.19
N ASP A 193 19.70 -29.47 -4.20
CA ASP A 193 18.29 -29.44 -4.59
C ASP A 193 17.39 -30.11 -3.55
N LYS A 194 17.83 -31.19 -2.88
CA LYS A 194 17.08 -31.80 -1.77
C LYS A 194 16.91 -30.84 -0.59
N ILE A 195 17.92 -30.02 -0.29
CA ILE A 195 17.81 -28.98 0.73
C ILE A 195 16.79 -27.92 0.29
N LYS A 196 16.93 -27.39 -0.92
CA LYS A 196 16.00 -26.39 -1.48
C LYS A 196 14.56 -26.91 -1.54
N PHE A 197 14.37 -28.15 -1.99
CA PHE A 197 13.07 -28.82 -2.05
C PHE A 197 12.36 -28.78 -0.70
N ARG A 198 13.06 -29.16 0.37
CA ARG A 198 12.52 -29.13 1.74
C ARG A 198 12.22 -27.72 2.22
N ILE A 199 13.08 -26.75 1.93
CA ILE A 199 12.88 -25.34 2.28
C ILE A 199 11.63 -24.81 1.58
N TYR A 200 11.54 -24.94 0.26
CA TYR A 200 10.40 -24.44 -0.52
C TYR A 200 9.09 -25.10 -0.10
N LEU A 201 9.05 -26.42 0.07
CA LEU A 201 7.86 -27.13 0.55
C LEU A 201 7.41 -26.62 1.92
N SER A 202 8.34 -26.54 2.87
CA SER A 202 8.01 -26.15 4.25
C SER A 202 7.59 -24.68 4.34
N SER A 203 8.29 -23.80 3.63
CA SER A 203 7.94 -22.37 3.56
C SER A 203 6.61 -22.14 2.85
N TRP A 204 6.30 -22.86 1.76
CA TRP A 204 5.01 -22.79 1.08
C TRP A 204 3.86 -23.12 2.03
N LEU A 205 3.88 -24.31 2.63
CA LEU A 205 2.84 -24.75 3.58
C LEU A 205 2.75 -23.78 4.77
N GLY A 206 3.90 -23.25 5.21
CA GLY A 206 3.99 -22.24 6.22
C GLY A 206 3.25 -20.94 5.89
N PHE A 207 3.52 -20.33 4.73
CA PHE A 207 2.86 -19.12 4.26
C PHE A 207 1.38 -19.37 3.91
N LEU A 208 1.05 -20.54 3.36
CA LEU A 208 -0.34 -20.95 3.11
C LEU A 208 -1.14 -20.95 4.41
N ARG A 209 -0.58 -21.49 5.50
CA ARG A 209 -1.21 -21.46 6.83
C ARG A 209 -1.42 -20.05 7.34
N THR A 210 -0.42 -19.18 7.21
CA THR A 210 -0.50 -17.77 7.63
C THR A 210 -1.57 -17.02 6.83
N THR A 211 -1.67 -17.29 5.53
CA THR A 211 -2.72 -16.74 4.66
C THR A 211 -4.11 -17.16 5.14
N CYS A 212 -4.30 -18.45 5.43
CA CYS A 212 -5.54 -18.98 6.00
C CYS A 212 -5.91 -18.29 7.33
N GLU A 213 -4.92 -18.08 8.20
CA GLU A 213 -5.08 -17.37 9.48
C GLU A 213 -5.50 -15.92 9.27
N GLY A 214 -4.92 -15.24 8.28
CA GLY A 214 -5.30 -13.89 7.89
C GLY A 214 -6.76 -13.83 7.41
N LEU A 215 -7.18 -14.72 6.51
CA LEU A 215 -8.56 -14.77 6.02
C LEU A 215 -9.58 -14.97 7.16
N GLN A 216 -9.26 -15.82 8.13
CA GLN A 216 -10.08 -16.04 9.33
C GLN A 216 -10.13 -14.80 10.23
N LYS A 217 -8.98 -14.20 10.53
CA LYS A 217 -8.88 -13.00 11.38
C LYS A 217 -9.62 -11.80 10.77
N LEU A 218 -9.57 -11.66 9.46
CA LEU A 218 -10.32 -10.64 8.73
C LEU A 218 -11.83 -10.89 8.70
N ARG A 219 -12.29 -12.08 9.11
CA ARG A 219 -13.69 -12.49 9.02
C ARG A 219 -14.24 -12.20 7.62
N ILE A 220 -13.50 -12.63 6.58
CA ILE A 220 -13.65 -12.15 5.20
C ILE A 220 -15.09 -12.19 4.67
N ARG A 221 -15.89 -13.17 5.08
CA ARG A 221 -17.32 -13.26 4.74
C ARG A 221 -18.11 -12.03 5.20
N ILE A 222 -17.94 -11.63 6.47
CA ILE A 222 -18.60 -10.46 7.08
C ILE A 222 -18.04 -9.19 6.45
N LEU A 223 -16.72 -9.11 6.29
CA LEU A 223 -16.05 -7.98 5.65
C LEU A 223 -16.60 -7.69 4.24
N ILE A 224 -16.80 -8.72 3.42
CA ILE A 224 -17.40 -8.59 2.08
C ILE A 224 -18.86 -8.15 2.14
N GLN A 225 -19.62 -8.63 3.13
CA GLN A 225 -21.05 -8.36 3.24
C GLN A 225 -21.34 -6.93 3.72
N GLU A 226 -20.55 -6.45 4.67
CA GLU A 226 -20.80 -5.20 5.43
C GLU A 226 -19.88 -4.05 5.04
N ASN A 227 -18.64 -4.33 4.62
CA ASN A 227 -17.60 -3.30 4.42
C ASN A 227 -17.00 -3.31 3.01
N ARG A 228 -17.68 -3.90 2.03
CA ARG A 228 -17.28 -3.86 0.61
C ARG A 228 -18.43 -3.42 -0.28
N PRO A 229 -18.13 -2.95 -1.51
CA PRO A 229 -19.17 -2.62 -2.47
C PRO A 229 -20.07 -3.83 -2.77
N ALA A 230 -21.36 -3.61 -3.04
CA ALA A 230 -22.36 -4.67 -3.15
C ALA A 230 -21.99 -5.78 -4.16
N ARG A 231 -21.29 -5.44 -5.25
CA ARG A 231 -20.82 -6.42 -6.25
C ARG A 231 -19.89 -7.48 -5.65
N PHE A 232 -19.12 -7.17 -4.62
CA PHE A 232 -18.21 -8.14 -3.98
C PHE A 232 -18.94 -9.31 -3.32
N ARG A 233 -20.26 -9.21 -3.10
CA ARG A 233 -21.08 -10.32 -2.59
C ARG A 233 -21.08 -11.54 -3.50
N GLU A 234 -20.72 -11.39 -4.79
CA GLU A 234 -20.52 -12.52 -5.70
C GLU A 234 -19.43 -13.50 -5.24
N LEU A 235 -18.51 -13.05 -4.37
CA LEU A 235 -17.45 -13.88 -3.80
C LEU A 235 -17.90 -14.72 -2.61
N ILE A 236 -19.08 -14.45 -2.02
CA ILE A 236 -19.54 -15.14 -0.80
C ILE A 236 -19.58 -16.67 -0.95
N PRO A 237 -20.13 -17.25 -2.04
CA PRO A 237 -20.14 -18.70 -2.21
C PRO A 237 -18.73 -19.32 -2.19
N LYS A 238 -17.73 -18.62 -2.72
CA LYS A 238 -16.33 -19.08 -2.73
C LYS A 238 -15.70 -18.98 -1.37
N VAL A 239 -15.97 -17.89 -0.65
CA VAL A 239 -15.54 -17.73 0.74
C VAL A 239 -16.12 -18.82 1.63
N ASP A 240 -17.41 -19.16 1.46
CA ASP A 240 -18.06 -20.22 2.22
C ASP A 240 -17.45 -21.59 1.91
N ALA A 241 -17.24 -21.91 0.62
CA ALA A 241 -16.58 -23.15 0.21
C ALA A 241 -15.14 -23.25 0.76
N LEU A 242 -14.36 -22.17 0.64
CA LEU A 242 -13.02 -22.08 1.17
C LEU A 242 -12.99 -22.28 2.70
N GLY A 243 -13.94 -21.68 3.41
CA GLY A 243 -14.11 -21.85 4.84
C GLY A 243 -14.35 -23.31 5.26
N GLN A 244 -15.05 -24.10 4.44
CA GLN A 244 -15.21 -25.54 4.70
C GLN A 244 -13.93 -26.32 4.40
N MET A 245 -13.25 -26.04 3.28
CA MET A 245 -11.97 -26.68 2.94
C MET A 245 -10.93 -26.47 4.05
N MET A 246 -10.82 -25.24 4.56
CA MET A 246 -9.88 -24.89 5.61
C MET A 246 -10.07 -25.72 6.89
N LYS A 247 -11.30 -26.13 7.24
CA LYS A 247 -11.57 -26.88 8.48
C LYS A 247 -11.01 -28.30 8.47
N GLN A 248 -10.83 -28.93 7.32
CA GLN A 248 -10.49 -30.36 7.21
C GLN A 248 -9.13 -30.69 7.84
N HIS A 249 -8.09 -29.90 7.53
CA HIS A 249 -6.72 -30.17 7.99
C HIS A 249 -6.00 -28.93 8.57
N SER A 250 -6.75 -27.94 9.06
CA SER A 250 -6.19 -26.71 9.67
C SER A 250 -5.19 -26.99 10.80
N ASP A 251 -5.52 -27.93 11.70
CA ASP A 251 -4.69 -28.22 12.87
C ASP A 251 -3.37 -28.92 12.53
N PRO A 252 -3.35 -30.00 11.72
CA PRO A 252 -2.11 -30.56 11.21
C PRO A 252 -1.22 -29.52 10.52
N LEU A 253 -1.79 -28.66 9.67
CA LEU A 253 -1.05 -27.60 8.99
C LEU A 253 -0.49 -26.56 9.97
N ARG A 254 -1.26 -26.18 11.01
CA ARG A 254 -0.81 -25.28 12.08
C ARG A 254 0.39 -25.85 12.83
N LYS A 255 0.32 -27.12 13.22
CA LYS A 255 1.42 -27.81 13.92
C LYS A 255 2.66 -27.90 13.03
N PHE A 256 2.50 -28.25 11.74
CA PHE A 256 3.59 -28.28 10.77
C PHE A 256 4.28 -26.91 10.61
N ARG A 257 3.50 -25.84 10.45
CA ARG A 257 4.03 -24.47 10.36
C ARG A 257 4.86 -24.11 11.59
N ASN A 258 4.38 -24.43 12.80
CA ASN A 258 5.10 -24.12 14.03
C ASN A 258 6.49 -24.78 14.05
N ASP A 259 6.60 -26.05 13.63
CA ASP A 259 7.88 -26.78 13.55
C ASP A 259 8.80 -26.30 12.41
N THR A 260 8.30 -25.42 11.53
CA THR A 260 9.06 -24.84 10.40
C THR A 260 9.64 -23.48 10.77
N PHE A 261 8.89 -22.62 11.46
CA PHE A 261 9.32 -21.25 11.78
C PHE A 261 9.71 -21.03 13.25
N HIS A 262 9.46 -22.01 14.13
CA HIS A 262 9.98 -22.02 15.50
C HIS A 262 11.02 -23.11 15.67
N LEU A 263 11.85 -23.00 16.72
CA LEU A 263 12.83 -24.01 17.05
C LEU A 263 12.11 -25.36 17.21
N ARG A 264 12.49 -26.31 16.36
CA ARG A 264 11.85 -27.61 16.31
C ARG A 264 12.22 -28.43 17.53
N ASN A 265 11.21 -28.83 18.30
CA ASN A 265 11.38 -29.65 19.48
C ASN A 265 11.16 -31.15 19.22
N ASN A 266 10.36 -31.52 18.20
CA ASN A 266 10.21 -32.91 17.75
C ASN A 266 9.89 -32.98 16.24
N ILE A 267 9.98 -34.18 15.62
CA ILE A 267 9.70 -34.40 14.18
C ILE A 267 8.26 -34.91 13.92
N GLU A 268 7.46 -35.06 14.97
CA GLU A 268 6.17 -35.75 14.93
C GLU A 268 5.14 -34.98 14.12
N ALA A 269 5.07 -33.65 14.23
CA ALA A 269 4.11 -32.89 13.45
C ALA A 269 4.41 -32.96 11.94
N THR A 270 5.70 -32.99 11.57
CA THR A 270 6.12 -33.22 10.19
C THR A 270 5.69 -34.60 9.70
N ARG A 271 5.99 -35.65 10.46
CA ARG A 271 5.59 -37.03 10.10
C ARG A 271 4.08 -37.20 10.01
N ASN A 272 3.34 -36.60 10.94
CA ASN A 272 1.89 -36.63 10.94
C ASN A 272 1.35 -35.94 9.70
N PHE A 273 1.80 -34.72 9.37
CA PHE A 273 1.31 -34.01 8.19
C PHE A 273 1.48 -34.82 6.89
N PHE A 274 2.60 -35.52 6.73
CA PHE A 274 2.89 -36.37 5.57
C PHE A 274 2.55 -37.85 5.76
N ALA A 275 1.73 -38.21 6.75
CA ALA A 275 1.33 -39.59 6.97
C ALA A 275 0.59 -40.15 5.73
N LYS A 276 0.92 -41.38 5.33
CA LYS A 276 0.29 -42.05 4.20
C LYS A 276 -1.20 -42.25 4.46
N GLY A 277 -2.04 -41.98 3.45
CA GLY A 277 -3.50 -42.19 3.49
C GLY A 277 -4.33 -40.97 3.89
N GLU A 278 -3.69 -39.85 4.26
CA GLU A 278 -4.40 -38.65 4.72
C GLU A 278 -4.52 -37.56 3.65
N GLU A 279 -3.86 -37.71 2.50
CA GLU A 279 -3.90 -36.81 1.32
C GLU A 279 -3.72 -35.31 1.62
N ARG A 280 -3.13 -34.95 2.77
CA ARG A 280 -3.03 -33.56 3.26
C ARG A 280 -2.19 -32.64 2.37
N LEU A 281 -1.22 -33.20 1.65
CA LEU A 281 -0.45 -32.44 0.67
C LEU A 281 -1.31 -32.07 -0.54
N GLN A 282 -2.12 -33.00 -1.04
CA GLN A 282 -3.05 -32.74 -2.14
C GLN A 282 -4.13 -31.74 -1.70
N TRP A 283 -4.68 -31.89 -0.49
CA TRP A 283 -5.57 -30.90 0.10
C TRP A 283 -4.94 -29.50 0.18
N ALA A 284 -3.64 -29.41 0.52
CA ALA A 284 -2.95 -28.12 0.59
C ALA A 284 -2.78 -27.47 -0.79
N GLU A 285 -2.52 -28.27 -1.84
CA GLU A 285 -2.55 -27.79 -3.23
C GLU A 285 -3.94 -27.25 -3.60
N ASP A 286 -5.00 -28.04 -3.37
CA ASP A 286 -6.37 -27.66 -3.70
C ASP A 286 -6.79 -26.38 -2.95
N LEU A 287 -6.41 -26.28 -1.67
CA LEU A 287 -6.61 -25.10 -0.85
C LEU A 287 -5.86 -23.88 -1.40
N HIS A 288 -4.61 -24.05 -1.83
CA HIS A 288 -3.82 -22.99 -2.44
C HIS A 288 -4.50 -22.45 -3.70
N PHE A 289 -4.95 -23.33 -4.61
CA PHE A 289 -5.66 -22.93 -5.82
C PHE A 289 -6.99 -22.23 -5.52
N ALA A 290 -7.74 -22.68 -4.51
CA ALA A 290 -8.98 -22.02 -4.10
C ALA A 290 -8.71 -20.58 -3.58
N ILE A 291 -7.64 -20.38 -2.82
CA ILE A 291 -7.22 -19.06 -2.32
C ILE A 291 -6.74 -18.17 -3.47
N ASP A 292 -5.94 -18.69 -4.41
CA ASP A 292 -5.48 -17.94 -5.58
C ASP A 292 -6.68 -17.41 -6.39
N LYS A 293 -7.66 -18.29 -6.65
CA LYS A 293 -8.87 -17.93 -7.36
C LYS A 293 -9.65 -16.81 -6.66
N LEU A 294 -9.81 -16.91 -5.33
CA LEU A 294 -10.47 -15.87 -4.53
C LEU A 294 -9.75 -14.52 -4.65
N PHE A 295 -8.43 -14.49 -4.48
CA PHE A 295 -7.66 -13.24 -4.60
C PHE A 295 -7.67 -12.68 -6.02
N SER A 296 -7.62 -13.53 -7.03
CA SER A 296 -7.68 -13.10 -8.42
C SER A 296 -9.02 -12.46 -8.76
N GLU A 297 -10.14 -13.04 -8.37
CA GLU A 297 -11.47 -12.45 -8.58
C GLU A 297 -11.67 -11.18 -7.75
N TYR A 298 -11.22 -11.17 -6.49
CA TYR A 298 -11.25 -9.97 -5.64
C TYR A 298 -10.48 -8.81 -6.27
N ARG A 299 -9.27 -9.05 -6.80
CA ARG A 299 -8.47 -8.04 -7.49
C ARG A 299 -9.16 -7.50 -8.74
N ILE A 300 -9.82 -8.35 -9.52
CA ILE A 300 -10.58 -7.93 -10.70
C ILE A 300 -11.71 -6.97 -10.28
N LEU A 301 -12.45 -7.32 -9.22
CA LEU A 301 -13.49 -6.46 -8.67
C LEU A 301 -12.95 -5.12 -8.18
N CYS A 302 -11.79 -5.11 -7.51
CA CYS A 302 -11.09 -3.88 -7.14
C CYS A 302 -10.76 -3.02 -8.38
N GLU A 303 -10.16 -3.59 -9.43
CA GLU A 303 -9.80 -2.83 -10.64
C GLU A 303 -11.03 -2.23 -11.33
N VAL A 304 -12.13 -2.99 -11.41
CA VAL A 304 -13.41 -2.50 -11.95
C VAL A 304 -13.96 -1.36 -11.08
N HIS A 305 -13.92 -1.52 -9.76
CA HIS A 305 -14.39 -0.50 -8.82
C HIS A 305 -13.56 0.78 -8.91
N TYR A 306 -12.24 0.67 -8.99
CA TYR A 306 -11.34 1.82 -9.15
C TYR A 306 -11.63 2.57 -10.45
N LEU A 307 -11.88 1.85 -11.55
CA LEU A 307 -12.23 2.45 -12.82
C LEU A 307 -13.56 3.22 -12.77
N ILE A 308 -14.60 2.63 -12.17
CA ILE A 308 -15.93 3.24 -12.07
C ILE A 308 -15.92 4.49 -11.18
N ASN A 309 -15.10 4.50 -10.12
CA ASN A 309 -15.06 5.59 -9.14
C ASN A 309 -13.92 6.59 -9.39
N GLY A 310 -13.29 6.58 -10.57
CA GLY A 310 -12.25 7.55 -10.93
C GLY A 310 -10.95 7.45 -10.11
N ARG A 311 -10.70 6.31 -9.46
CA ARG A 311 -9.50 6.06 -8.63
C ARG A 311 -8.30 5.68 -9.50
N THR A 312 -7.95 6.59 -10.41
CA THR A 312 -7.02 6.33 -11.51
C THR A 312 -5.61 5.92 -11.03
N SER A 313 -5.14 6.50 -9.92
CA SER A 313 -3.81 6.21 -9.35
C SER A 313 -3.67 4.74 -8.90
N GLU A 314 -4.79 4.11 -8.54
CA GLU A 314 -4.84 2.77 -7.96
C GLU A 314 -4.97 1.66 -9.00
N ILE A 315 -5.32 2.00 -10.25
CA ILE A 315 -5.48 1.04 -11.35
C ILE A 315 -4.11 0.47 -11.74
N SER A 316 -4.05 -0.84 -11.95
CA SER A 316 -2.86 -1.53 -12.48
C SER A 316 -2.97 -1.85 -13.97
N ILE A 317 -4.17 -2.03 -14.51
CA ILE A 317 -4.38 -2.48 -15.91
C ILE A 317 -3.83 -1.49 -16.95
N ARG A 318 -3.86 -0.17 -16.69
CA ARG A 318 -3.35 0.85 -17.63
C ARG A 318 -1.83 0.79 -17.85
N LYS A 319 -1.06 0.17 -16.95
CA LYS A 319 0.42 0.19 -17.01
C LYS A 319 1.04 -0.63 -18.15
N LYS A 320 0.33 -1.61 -18.73
CA LYS A 320 0.90 -2.44 -19.81
C LYS A 320 1.02 -1.72 -21.16
N ARG A 321 0.35 -0.57 -21.39
CA ARG A 321 0.37 0.11 -22.69
C ARG A 321 1.54 1.09 -22.89
N THR A 322 2.08 1.68 -21.82
CA THR A 322 3.20 2.64 -21.91
C THR A 322 4.58 1.97 -21.87
N TYR A 323 4.71 0.79 -21.27
CA TYR A 323 6.01 0.11 -21.10
C TYR A 323 6.55 -0.60 -22.37
N ARG A 324 5.76 -0.74 -23.44
CA ARG A 324 6.19 -1.43 -24.68
C ARG A 324 6.82 -0.54 -25.75
N ARG A 325 7.13 0.73 -25.47
CA ARG A 325 7.64 1.67 -26.49
C ARG A 325 9.04 2.28 -26.26
N LYS A 326 9.80 1.83 -25.26
CA LYS A 326 11.20 2.25 -25.09
C LYS A 326 12.15 1.08 -24.84
N ILE A 327 12.20 0.13 -25.77
CA ILE A 327 13.42 -0.66 -26.03
C ILE A 327 13.56 -0.76 -27.55
N SER A 328 13.99 0.34 -28.16
CA SER A 328 14.69 0.35 -29.45
C SER A 328 15.35 1.72 -29.61
N LYS A 329 16.66 1.70 -29.92
CA LYS A 329 17.63 2.81 -30.03
C LYS A 329 18.19 3.23 -28.66
N HIS A 330 19.48 3.10 -28.34
CA HIS A 330 20.71 3.02 -29.14
C HIS A 330 21.58 1.82 -28.79
#